data_AF-A0A699I530-F1
#
_entry.id   AF-A0A699I530-F1
#
_cell.length_a   1.000
_cell.length_b   1.000
_cell.length_c   1.000
_cell.angle_alpha   90.00
_cell.angle_beta   90.00
_cell.angle_gamma   90.00
#
_symmetry.space_group_name_H-M   'P 1'
#
loop_
_entity.id
_entity.type
_entity.pdbx_description
1 polymer ?
#
loop_
_entity_poly.entity_id
_entity_poly.type
_entity_poly.pdbx_seq_one_letter_code
_entity_poly.pdbx_strand_id
1 'polypeptide(L)'
;MGVHVDNAKVSRAAVKLGCLVLKAPFVYLGSIVGGNMNRLHAWNDIVDRIKRHLSKCKMTSFSIGGRLTLVKSVLGSMPIFHMAMFNVPAGVISMHEMIRSHFFNGHDISSKKASWVYWKKVLAHKDKGGLGVSSLYALNRGMMFKWVWRFLYHDKSLWASVIKAIHRVDGNIGKCSRTSNKSCWENILNEVKVTPRGGVVRVQMEELEMLIISVRLTPMADRLIWTLDSAGIFSVASVRTLIDNKMLPVGNLKTWWIKNVPIKVNVHAWKVMTDSLPTRFNISRRGIDIDSLVCVNCDRGVETSRHLFFKCGMVKQVYHLINRWWDVPDMEIDSYDTWKTWLSNICMHSRNKKMFEGVYYVMWLLIWNFQNKKIFEAKVISKAIFFDDVICKSFHLCRFRCKASFSWNDWLKNPNLISL
;
A
#
# COMPACT_ATOMS: atom_id res chain seq x y z
N MET A 1 34.85 12.04 -13.67
CA MET A 1 36.28 12.26 -13.35
C MET A 1 36.43 13.64 -12.73
N GLY A 2 37.18 13.81 -11.65
CA GLY A 2 37.51 15.14 -11.13
C GLY A 2 37.01 15.50 -9.72
N VAL A 3 36.26 14.63 -9.04
CA VAL A 3 35.84 14.89 -7.65
C VAL A 3 37.07 14.73 -6.74
N HIS A 4 37.42 15.77 -5.98
CA HIS A 4 38.67 15.86 -5.19
C HIS A 4 39.97 15.79 -6.00
N VAL A 5 39.92 16.15 -7.29
CA VAL A 5 41.11 16.31 -8.13
C VAL A 5 41.32 17.79 -8.40
N ASP A 6 42.57 18.23 -8.37
CA ASP A 6 42.94 19.61 -8.67
C ASP A 6 42.36 20.10 -10.01
N ASN A 7 41.83 21.34 -10.02
CA ASN A 7 41.14 21.91 -11.16
C ASN A 7 42.03 21.95 -12.42
N ALA A 8 43.34 22.20 -12.29
CA ALA A 8 44.23 22.24 -13.45
C ALA A 8 44.44 20.86 -14.07
N LYS A 9 44.41 19.78 -13.27
CA LYS A 9 44.41 18.40 -13.77
C LYS A 9 43.11 18.05 -14.49
N VAL A 10 41.96 18.46 -13.92
CA VAL A 10 40.65 18.25 -14.55
C VAL A 10 40.54 18.98 -15.88
N SER A 11 40.95 20.25 -15.94
CA SER A 11 40.95 21.04 -17.18
C SER A 11 41.84 20.45 -18.26
N ARG A 12 43.06 20.02 -17.93
CA ARG A 12 43.96 19.36 -18.91
C ARG A 12 43.35 18.07 -19.48
N ALA A 13 42.74 17.25 -18.63
CA ALA A 13 42.08 16.03 -19.08
C ALA A 13 40.84 16.34 -19.95
N ALA A 14 40.06 17.36 -19.59
CA ALA A 14 38.89 17.79 -20.34
C ALA A 14 39.24 18.28 -21.75
N VAL A 15 40.30 19.10 -21.88
CA VAL A 15 40.84 19.53 -23.18
C VAL A 15 41.27 18.34 -24.02
N LYS A 16 42.04 17.39 -23.43
CA LYS A 16 42.51 16.21 -24.14
C LYS A 16 41.38 15.28 -24.62
N LEU A 17 40.28 15.22 -23.87
CA LEU A 17 39.12 14.40 -24.20
C LEU A 17 38.05 15.16 -25.01
N GLY A 18 38.26 16.45 -25.32
CA GLY A 18 37.28 17.28 -26.03
C GLY A 18 35.96 17.47 -25.28
N CYS A 19 35.99 17.47 -23.94
CA CYS A 19 34.79 17.51 -23.09
C CYS A 19 34.70 18.82 -22.28
N LEU A 20 33.48 19.23 -21.93
CA LEU A 20 33.23 20.36 -21.02
C LEU A 20 33.39 19.95 -19.55
N VAL A 21 33.87 20.88 -18.71
CA VAL A 21 33.94 20.72 -17.26
C VAL A 21 32.70 21.34 -16.61
N LEU A 22 31.86 20.51 -15.99
CA LEU A 22 30.71 20.99 -15.21
C LEU A 22 31.13 21.33 -13.78
N LYS A 23 30.70 22.49 -13.27
CA LYS A 23 30.88 22.90 -11.87
C LYS A 23 29.69 22.46 -11.03
N ALA A 24 29.95 21.87 -9.88
CA ALA A 24 28.90 21.53 -8.92
C ALA A 24 28.33 22.79 -8.24
N PRO A 25 27.01 22.86 -7.98
CA PRO A 25 26.00 21.84 -8.28
C PRO A 25 25.48 21.91 -9.72
N PHE A 26 25.23 20.74 -10.35
CA PHE A 26 24.59 20.64 -11.68
C PHE A 26 23.59 19.49 -11.73
N VAL A 27 22.64 19.53 -12.66
CA VAL A 27 21.63 18.46 -12.83
C VAL A 27 22.15 17.42 -13.81
N TYR A 28 22.13 16.15 -13.39
CA TYR A 28 22.44 15.00 -14.24
C TYR A 28 21.40 13.90 -14.03
N LEU A 29 20.80 13.41 -15.12
CA LEU A 29 19.72 12.42 -15.09
C LEU A 29 18.59 12.78 -14.10
N GLY A 30 18.28 14.08 -13.97
CA GLY A 30 17.23 14.57 -13.07
C GLY A 30 17.58 14.55 -11.57
N SER A 31 18.85 14.39 -11.20
CA SER A 31 19.39 14.53 -9.83
C SER A 31 20.43 15.63 -9.76
N ILE A 32 20.51 16.36 -8.65
CA ILE A 32 21.56 17.35 -8.42
C ILE A 32 22.85 16.64 -8.01
N VAL A 33 23.89 16.77 -8.83
CA VAL A 33 25.25 16.30 -8.53
C VAL A 33 25.97 17.36 -7.73
N GLY A 34 26.66 16.95 -6.66
CA GLY A 34 27.35 17.84 -5.72
C GLY A 34 26.49 18.34 -4.56
N GLY A 35 25.19 18.01 -4.54
CA GLY A 35 24.30 18.24 -3.40
C GLY A 35 24.39 17.14 -2.34
N ASN A 36 24.06 17.48 -1.09
CA ASN A 36 23.97 16.51 0.00
C ASN A 36 22.53 15.98 0.12
N MET A 37 22.27 14.79 -0.45
CA MET A 37 20.95 14.14 -0.44
C MET A 37 20.49 13.66 0.96
N ASN A 38 21.31 13.82 2.01
CA ASN A 38 20.83 13.62 3.39
C ASN A 38 20.04 14.83 3.91
N ARG A 39 20.09 15.98 3.23
CA ARG A 39 19.38 17.19 3.64
C ARG A 39 17.99 17.22 3.02
N LEU A 40 17.00 17.72 3.78
CA LEU A 40 15.61 17.80 3.33
C LEU A 40 15.45 18.61 2.03
N HIS A 41 16.09 19.78 1.94
CA HIS A 41 15.96 20.67 0.79
C HIS A 41 16.46 20.06 -0.53
N ALA A 42 17.40 19.11 -0.48
CA ALA A 42 17.90 18.44 -1.67
C ALA A 42 16.83 17.60 -2.39
N TRP A 43 15.70 17.34 -1.71
CA TRP A 43 14.56 16.60 -2.25
C TRP A 43 13.40 17.49 -2.71
N ASN A 44 13.50 18.82 -2.54
CA ASN A 44 12.41 19.74 -2.89
C ASN A 44 11.98 19.59 -4.36
N ASP A 45 12.93 19.51 -5.29
CA ASP A 45 12.63 19.33 -6.72
C ASP A 45 11.87 18.02 -7.03
N ILE A 46 12.14 16.95 -6.25
CA ILE A 46 11.48 15.66 -6.40
C ILE A 46 10.05 15.75 -5.84
N VAL A 47 9.91 16.34 -4.66
CA VAL A 47 8.62 16.59 -4.02
C VAL A 47 7.75 17.48 -4.90
N ASP A 48 8.29 18.55 -5.46
CA ASP A 48 7.55 19.51 -6.27
C ASP A 48 7.17 18.94 -7.64
N ARG A 49 7.95 17.98 -8.17
CA ARG A 49 7.50 17.16 -9.31
C ARG A 49 6.25 16.35 -8.97
N ILE A 50 6.19 15.73 -7.79
CA ILE A 50 5.01 14.99 -7.34
C ILE A 50 3.81 15.93 -7.18
N LYS A 51 4.00 17.08 -6.53
CA LYS A 51 2.94 18.09 -6.36
C LYS A 51 2.42 18.60 -7.71
N ARG A 52 3.29 18.92 -8.67
CA ARG A 52 2.91 19.35 -10.02
C ARG A 52 2.18 18.27 -10.81
N HIS A 53 2.50 17.00 -10.59
CA HIS A 53 1.75 15.91 -11.21
C HIS A 53 0.32 15.85 -10.64
N LEU A 54 0.19 15.99 -9.32
CA LEU A 54 -1.11 15.99 -8.63
C LEU A 54 -1.97 17.20 -8.97
N SER A 55 -1.39 18.39 -9.17
CA SER A 55 -2.16 19.57 -9.55
C SER A 55 -2.81 19.45 -10.93
N LYS A 56 -2.18 18.69 -11.85
CA LYS A 56 -2.77 18.36 -13.16
C LYS A 56 -3.88 17.31 -13.05
N CYS A 57 -3.82 16.44 -12.04
CA CYS A 57 -4.87 15.47 -11.79
C CYS A 57 -6.09 16.16 -11.15
N LYS A 58 -7.18 16.33 -11.91
CA LYS A 58 -8.45 16.81 -11.35
C LYS A 58 -8.96 15.83 -10.29
N MET A 59 -8.69 16.11 -9.00
CA MET A 59 -8.94 15.21 -7.88
C MET A 59 -10.42 14.78 -7.77
N THR A 60 -11.34 15.64 -8.22
CA THR A 60 -12.79 15.37 -8.24
C THR A 60 -13.21 14.36 -9.30
N SER A 61 -12.37 14.09 -10.31
CA SER A 61 -12.69 13.15 -11.40
C SER A 61 -12.36 11.68 -11.07
N PHE A 62 -11.57 11.42 -10.01
CA PHE A 62 -11.12 10.06 -9.71
C PHE A 62 -11.95 9.39 -8.62
N SER A 63 -12.49 8.22 -8.93
CA SER A 63 -13.00 7.30 -7.90
C SER A 63 -11.89 6.90 -6.93
N ILE A 64 -12.26 6.48 -5.71
CA ILE A 64 -11.30 5.97 -4.72
C ILE A 64 -10.42 4.83 -5.28
N GLY A 65 -10.97 4.01 -6.18
CA GLY A 65 -10.22 2.97 -6.87
C GLY A 65 -9.19 3.53 -7.85
N GLY A 66 -9.53 4.58 -8.58
CA GLY A 66 -8.58 5.30 -9.45
C GLY A 66 -7.45 5.93 -8.65
N ARG A 67 -7.76 6.56 -7.51
CA ARG A 67 -6.75 7.12 -6.60
C ARG A 67 -5.82 6.04 -6.05
N LEU A 68 -6.36 4.89 -5.61
CA LEU A 68 -5.54 3.75 -5.19
C LEU A 68 -4.59 3.26 -6.29
N THR A 69 -5.08 3.15 -7.53
CA THR A 69 -4.26 2.74 -8.67
C THR A 69 -3.11 3.72 -8.89
N LEU A 70 -3.40 5.02 -8.96
CA LEU A 70 -2.38 6.07 -9.18
C LEU A 70 -1.38 6.17 -8.02
N VAL A 71 -1.81 5.96 -6.78
CA VAL A 71 -0.89 5.87 -5.62
C VAL A 71 0.14 4.75 -5.81
N LYS A 72 -0.28 3.61 -6.38
CA LYS A 72 0.60 2.45 -6.59
C LYS A 72 1.47 2.60 -7.83
N SER A 73 0.87 2.96 -8.97
CA SER A 73 1.55 2.95 -10.27
C SER A 73 2.35 4.23 -10.55
N VAL A 74 1.93 5.37 -10.01
CA VAL A 74 2.54 6.69 -10.29
C VAL A 74 3.25 7.23 -9.06
N LEU A 75 2.53 7.54 -7.98
CA LEU A 75 3.15 8.20 -6.82
C LEU A 75 4.18 7.33 -6.11
N GLY A 76 3.99 6.00 -6.17
CA GLY A 76 4.97 5.03 -5.66
C GLY A 76 6.19 4.84 -6.56
N SER A 77 6.09 5.13 -7.86
CA SER A 77 7.17 4.91 -8.83
C SER A 77 8.00 6.16 -9.11
N MET A 78 7.41 7.35 -9.05
CA MET A 78 8.07 8.63 -9.30
C MET A 78 9.38 8.82 -8.51
N PRO A 79 9.47 8.54 -7.19
CA PRO A 79 10.70 8.76 -6.43
C PRO A 79 11.68 7.58 -6.48
N ILE A 80 11.35 6.48 -7.18
CA ILE A 80 12.14 5.22 -7.14
C ILE A 80 13.58 5.43 -7.58
N PHE A 81 13.81 6.23 -8.62
CA PHE A 81 15.16 6.48 -9.13
C PHE A 81 16.09 7.05 -8.05
N HIS A 82 15.65 8.10 -7.35
CA HIS A 82 16.41 8.73 -6.27
C HIS A 82 16.45 7.85 -5.01
N MET A 83 15.34 7.20 -4.65
CA MET A 83 15.28 6.26 -3.52
C MET A 83 16.17 5.04 -3.70
N ALA A 84 16.45 4.65 -4.95
CA ALA A 84 17.36 3.56 -5.23
C ALA A 84 18.82 3.95 -5.01
N MET A 85 19.18 5.23 -5.16
CA MET A 85 20.56 5.70 -5.04
C MET A 85 20.92 6.21 -3.65
N PHE A 86 19.96 6.78 -2.91
CA PHE A 86 20.23 7.51 -1.67
C PHE A 86 19.43 6.96 -0.50
N ASN A 87 20.02 7.01 0.70
CA ASN A 87 19.26 6.85 1.94
C ASN A 87 18.36 8.08 2.11
N VAL A 88 17.04 7.90 2.03
CA VAL A 88 16.11 9.03 2.03
C VAL A 88 15.88 9.49 3.47
N PRO A 89 16.03 10.79 3.78
CA PRO A 89 15.75 11.30 5.11
C PRO A 89 14.31 11.02 5.55
N ALA A 90 14.12 10.68 6.82
CA ALA A 90 12.80 10.34 7.37
C ALA A 90 11.74 11.44 7.15
N GLY A 91 12.14 12.72 7.22
CA GLY A 91 11.24 13.85 6.92
C GLY A 91 10.74 13.85 5.47
N VAL A 92 11.60 13.50 4.50
CA VAL A 92 11.21 13.40 3.08
C VAL A 92 10.25 12.24 2.86
N ILE A 93 10.54 11.07 3.44
CA ILE A 93 9.65 9.90 3.40
C ILE A 93 8.28 10.27 3.98
N SER A 94 8.26 10.92 5.14
CA SER A 94 7.04 11.33 5.82
C SER A 94 6.21 12.31 4.99
N MET A 95 6.88 13.28 4.34
CA MET A 95 6.23 14.21 3.42
C MET A 95 5.62 13.50 2.20
N HIS A 96 6.33 12.54 1.60
CA HIS A 96 5.80 11.78 0.47
C HIS A 96 4.61 10.90 0.86
N GLU A 97 4.69 10.22 2.02
CA GLU A 97 3.58 9.40 2.52
C GLU A 97 2.36 10.26 2.89
N MET A 98 2.57 11.46 3.43
CA MET A 98 1.50 12.43 3.66
C MET A 98 0.80 12.79 2.34
N ILE A 99 1.55 13.14 1.30
CA ILE A 99 0.98 13.47 -0.02
C ILE A 99 0.17 12.28 -0.58
N ARG A 100 0.71 11.06 -0.50
CA ARG A 100 0.00 9.84 -0.94
C ARG A 100 -1.28 9.58 -0.15
N SER A 101 -1.23 9.81 1.17
CA SER A 101 -2.39 9.67 2.07
C SER A 101 -3.49 10.68 1.76
N HIS A 102 -3.14 11.96 1.61
CA HIS A 102 -4.08 13.01 1.25
C HIS A 102 -4.74 12.72 -0.10
N PHE A 103 -3.93 12.38 -1.11
CA PHE A 103 -4.44 12.04 -2.43
C PHE A 103 -5.38 10.82 -2.37
N PHE A 104 -5.02 9.75 -1.67
CA PHE A 104 -5.90 8.60 -1.51
C PHE A 104 -7.24 8.96 -0.84
N ASN A 105 -7.20 9.76 0.24
CA ASN A 105 -8.40 10.21 0.94
C ASN A 105 -9.19 11.28 0.15
N GLY A 106 -8.62 11.86 -0.90
CA GLY A 106 -9.29 12.86 -1.74
C GLY A 106 -9.22 14.26 -1.15
N HIS A 107 -8.16 14.54 -0.40
CA HIS A 107 -7.92 15.82 0.23
C HIS A 107 -6.85 16.58 -0.53
N ASP A 108 -7.01 17.91 -0.62
CA ASP A 108 -5.91 18.76 -1.06
C ASP A 108 -4.69 18.63 -0.14
N ILE A 109 -3.51 18.90 -0.68
CA ILE A 109 -2.24 18.75 0.04
C ILE A 109 -2.19 19.65 1.29
N SER A 110 -2.79 20.84 1.22
CA SER A 110 -2.88 21.79 2.34
C SER A 110 -4.06 21.53 3.29
N SER A 111 -4.91 20.56 2.98
CA SER A 111 -6.17 20.36 3.71
C SER A 111 -5.94 19.77 5.10
N LYS A 112 -6.55 20.37 6.12
CA LYS A 112 -6.60 19.78 7.49
C LYS A 112 -7.75 18.79 7.68
N LYS A 113 -8.43 18.35 6.60
CA LYS A 113 -9.56 17.41 6.67
C LYS A 113 -9.14 16.09 7.30
N ALA A 114 -9.93 15.61 8.25
CA ALA A 114 -9.70 14.33 8.92
C ALA A 114 -9.77 13.17 7.92
N SER A 115 -8.72 12.35 7.87
CA SER A 115 -8.68 11.17 6.98
C SER A 115 -9.50 10.03 7.57
N TRP A 116 -10.46 9.50 6.82
CA TRP A 116 -11.33 8.40 7.29
C TRP A 116 -10.59 7.07 7.44
N VAL A 117 -9.50 6.90 6.69
CA VAL A 117 -8.69 5.69 6.70
C VAL A 117 -7.31 5.99 7.27
N TYR A 118 -6.89 5.21 8.26
CA TYR A 118 -5.53 5.28 8.79
C TYR A 118 -4.50 4.84 7.75
N TRP A 119 -3.53 5.69 7.43
CA TRP A 119 -2.62 5.47 6.29
C TRP A 119 -1.81 4.18 6.42
N LYS A 120 -1.27 3.86 7.60
CA LYS A 120 -0.51 2.60 7.77
C LYS A 120 -1.36 1.35 7.51
N LYS A 121 -2.68 1.42 7.70
CA LYS A 121 -3.62 0.35 7.34
C LYS A 121 -3.75 0.19 5.82
N VAL A 122 -3.70 1.28 5.06
CA VAL A 122 -3.65 1.24 3.59
C VAL A 122 -2.36 0.55 3.11
N LEU A 123 -1.23 0.88 3.76
CA LEU A 123 0.07 0.32 3.44
C LEU A 123 0.15 -1.19 3.73
N ALA A 124 -0.47 -1.64 4.83
CA ALA A 124 -0.40 -3.02 5.29
C ALA A 124 -0.78 -4.03 4.19
N HIS A 125 -0.18 -5.22 4.26
CA HIS A 125 -0.45 -6.29 3.29
C HIS A 125 -1.92 -6.69 3.30
N LYS A 126 -2.44 -7.17 2.16
CA LYS A 126 -3.84 -7.63 2.07
C LYS A 126 -4.13 -8.79 3.03
N ASP A 127 -3.16 -9.68 3.25
CA ASP A 127 -3.30 -10.77 4.23
C ASP A 127 -3.41 -10.29 5.67
N LYS A 128 -3.00 -9.04 5.95
CA LYS A 128 -3.08 -8.39 7.26
C LYS A 128 -4.19 -7.32 7.33
N GLY A 129 -5.16 -7.37 6.41
CA GLY A 129 -6.32 -6.47 6.41
C GLY A 129 -6.08 -5.08 5.80
N GLY A 130 -4.95 -4.88 5.09
CA GLY A 130 -4.67 -3.63 4.38
C GLY A 130 -4.98 -3.69 2.87
N LEU A 131 -4.49 -2.68 2.13
CA LEU A 131 -4.66 -2.60 0.67
C LEU A 131 -3.40 -2.97 -0.12
N GLY A 132 -2.28 -3.24 0.58
CA GLY A 132 -1.00 -3.61 -0.02
C GLY A 132 -0.40 -2.47 -0.84
N VAL A 133 -0.38 -1.26 -0.29
CA VAL A 133 0.37 -0.14 -0.86
C VAL A 133 1.79 -0.18 -0.29
N SER A 134 2.79 -0.16 -1.16
CA SER A 134 4.20 -0.15 -0.74
C SER A 134 4.52 1.03 0.18
N SER A 135 5.02 0.74 1.38
CA SER A 135 5.67 1.75 2.24
C SER A 135 6.96 2.24 1.59
N LEU A 136 7.11 3.56 1.46
CA LEU A 136 8.32 4.18 0.92
C LEU A 136 9.52 3.98 1.84
N TYR A 137 9.28 3.88 3.16
CA TYR A 137 10.31 3.55 4.13
C TYR A 137 10.89 2.15 3.84
N ALA A 138 10.03 1.12 3.84
CA ALA A 138 10.47 -0.24 3.56
C ALA A 138 11.09 -0.37 2.16
N LEU A 139 10.54 0.35 1.17
CA LEU A 139 11.07 0.38 -0.20
C LEU A 139 12.50 0.93 -0.25
N ASN A 140 12.76 2.10 0.34
CA ASN A 140 14.09 2.69 0.37
C ASN A 140 15.06 1.78 1.13
N ARG A 141 14.67 1.27 2.30
CA ARG A 141 15.51 0.34 3.07
C ARG A 141 15.86 -0.91 2.27
N GLY A 142 14.88 -1.53 1.61
CA GLY A 142 15.13 -2.68 0.73
C GLY A 142 16.08 -2.36 -0.43
N MET A 143 16.04 -1.14 -0.97
CA MET A 143 17.00 -0.68 -1.98
C MET A 143 18.41 -0.43 -1.41
N MET A 144 18.52 0.06 -0.18
CA MET A 144 19.82 0.19 0.50
C MET A 144 20.46 -1.19 0.72
N PHE A 145 19.67 -2.15 1.21
CA PHE A 145 20.10 -3.55 1.34
C PHE A 145 20.52 -4.17 0.01
N LYS A 146 19.84 -3.85 -1.09
CA LYS A 146 20.22 -4.31 -2.44
C LYS A 146 21.64 -3.92 -2.81
N TRP A 147 22.09 -2.71 -2.48
CA TRP A 147 23.46 -2.28 -2.76
C TRP A 147 24.48 -3.01 -1.91
N VAL A 148 24.19 -3.22 -0.62
CA VAL A 148 25.05 -4.02 0.27
C VAL A 148 25.15 -5.45 -0.25
N TRP A 149 24.02 -6.09 -0.59
CA TRP A 149 24.00 -7.43 -1.16
C TRP A 149 24.81 -7.52 -2.45
N ARG A 150 24.63 -6.57 -3.37
CA ARG A 150 25.38 -6.55 -4.64
C ARG A 150 26.87 -6.34 -4.43
N PHE A 151 27.29 -5.55 -3.44
CA PHE A 151 28.71 -5.39 -3.12
C PHE A 151 29.33 -6.71 -2.68
N LEU A 152 28.62 -7.45 -1.82
CA LEU A 152 29.07 -8.73 -1.28
C LEU A 152 29.05 -9.85 -2.32
N TYR A 153 28.02 -9.90 -3.17
CA TYR A 153 27.81 -10.98 -4.13
C TYR A 153 28.52 -10.75 -5.48
N HIS A 154 28.59 -9.51 -5.97
CA HIS A 154 29.20 -9.14 -7.26
C HIS A 154 30.46 -8.29 -7.05
N ASP A 155 31.40 -8.85 -6.30
CA ASP A 155 32.56 -8.13 -5.79
C ASP A 155 33.59 -7.73 -6.87
N LYS A 156 33.52 -8.32 -8.07
CA LYS A 156 34.36 -8.02 -9.26
C LYS A 156 33.80 -6.93 -10.18
N SER A 157 32.61 -6.41 -9.87
CA SER A 157 32.00 -5.37 -10.71
C SER A 157 32.74 -4.02 -10.58
N LEU A 158 32.77 -3.23 -11.66
CA LEU A 158 33.54 -1.97 -11.70
C LEU A 158 33.19 -1.02 -10.55
N TRP A 159 31.90 -0.85 -10.25
CA TRP A 159 31.46 0.02 -9.15
C TRP A 159 31.93 -0.53 -7.78
N ALA A 160 31.94 -1.85 -7.59
CA ALA A 160 32.46 -2.47 -6.37
C ALA A 160 33.97 -2.22 -6.24
N SER A 161 34.74 -2.33 -7.33
CA SER A 161 36.16 -1.97 -7.35
C SER A 161 36.41 -0.51 -6.99
N VAL A 162 35.57 0.41 -7.47
CA VAL A 162 35.63 1.83 -7.08
C VAL A 162 35.35 2.02 -5.59
N ILE A 163 34.32 1.36 -5.05
CA ILE A 163 34.03 1.40 -3.60
C ILE A 163 35.20 0.81 -2.82
N LYS A 164 35.79 -0.31 -3.26
CA LYS A 164 36.96 -0.94 -2.63
C LYS A 164 38.18 0.00 -2.61
N ALA A 165 38.40 0.74 -3.70
CA ALA A 165 39.49 1.70 -3.79
C ALA A 165 39.30 2.91 -2.85
N ILE A 166 38.07 3.40 -2.69
CA ILE A 166 37.76 4.57 -1.84
C ILE A 166 37.65 4.18 -0.36
N HIS A 167 37.03 3.03 -0.07
CA HIS A 167 36.58 2.63 1.27
C HIS A 167 37.27 1.36 1.81
N ARG A 168 38.40 0.94 1.20
CA ARG A 168 39.15 -0.30 1.48
C ARG A 168 38.44 -1.56 0.94
N VAL A 169 39.17 -2.68 0.90
CA VAL A 169 38.75 -3.94 0.26
C VAL A 169 37.40 -4.47 0.79
N ASP A 170 37.10 -4.23 2.07
CA ASP A 170 35.85 -4.63 2.73
C ASP A 170 34.72 -3.60 2.57
N GLY A 171 34.96 -2.51 1.85
CA GLY A 171 34.03 -1.40 1.68
C GLY A 171 33.65 -0.72 3.00
N ASN A 172 34.42 -0.90 4.08
CA ASN A 172 34.09 -0.42 5.43
C ASN A 172 32.80 -1.03 6.03
N ILE A 173 32.40 -2.22 5.55
CA ILE A 173 31.30 -3.01 6.15
C ILE A 173 31.69 -3.37 7.60
N GLY A 174 30.72 -3.36 8.52
CA GLY A 174 30.96 -3.61 9.96
C GLY A 174 31.64 -2.49 10.75
N LYS A 175 32.31 -1.52 10.12
CA LYS A 175 33.06 -0.45 10.81
C LYS A 175 32.29 0.86 10.97
N CYS A 176 32.39 1.54 12.12
CA CYS A 176 31.75 2.85 12.33
C CYS A 176 32.65 3.98 11.83
N SER A 177 32.24 4.67 10.76
CA SER A 177 32.86 5.93 10.33
C SER A 177 32.31 7.09 11.16
N ARG A 178 33.17 7.71 11.98
CA ARG A 178 32.86 8.88 12.83
C ARG A 178 33.07 10.22 12.10
N THR A 179 33.29 10.21 10.80
CA THR A 179 33.53 11.43 10.02
C THR A 179 32.26 12.29 9.91
N SER A 180 32.45 13.61 9.90
CA SER A 180 31.36 14.59 9.76
C SER A 180 30.74 14.61 8.35
N ASN A 181 31.55 14.30 7.32
CA ASN A 181 31.12 14.20 5.93
C ASN A 181 31.12 12.74 5.46
N LYS A 182 29.95 12.10 5.57
CA LYS A 182 29.73 10.72 5.15
C LYS A 182 29.46 10.62 3.65
N SER A 183 30.14 9.71 2.97
CA SER A 183 29.87 9.38 1.57
C SER A 183 28.48 8.77 1.38
N CYS A 184 27.96 8.76 0.16
CA CYS A 184 26.70 8.08 -0.16
C CYS A 184 26.72 6.61 0.30
N TRP A 185 27.84 5.91 0.04
CA TRP A 185 28.05 4.53 0.45
C TRP A 185 28.04 4.36 1.98
N GLU A 186 28.70 5.25 2.71
CA GLU A 186 28.70 5.21 4.18
C GLU A 186 27.30 5.46 4.76
N ASN A 187 26.47 6.28 4.11
CA ASN A 187 25.08 6.50 4.51
C ASN A 187 24.22 5.25 4.29
N ILE A 188 24.46 4.50 3.21
CA ILE A 188 23.83 3.19 2.95
C ILE A 188 24.23 2.20 4.05
N LEU A 189 25.54 2.09 4.34
CA LEU A 189 26.04 1.16 5.35
C LEU A 189 25.54 1.47 6.75
N ASN A 190 25.51 2.74 7.16
CA ASN A 190 25.01 3.14 8.47
C ASN A 190 23.53 2.80 8.66
N GLU A 191 22.77 2.75 7.58
CA GLU A 191 21.36 2.41 7.65
C GLU A 191 21.10 0.91 7.75
N VAL A 192 21.93 0.11 7.09
CA VAL A 192 21.86 -1.35 7.14
C VAL A 192 22.46 -1.90 8.43
N LYS A 193 23.35 -1.14 9.08
CA LYS A 193 23.96 -1.50 10.36
C LYS A 193 22.97 -1.31 11.50
N VAL A 194 22.69 -2.38 12.22
CA VAL A 194 22.22 -2.31 13.61
C VAL A 194 23.47 -2.11 14.46
N THR A 195 23.68 -0.90 15.01
CA THR A 195 24.62 -0.77 16.12
C THR A 195 23.96 -1.44 17.34
N PRO A 196 24.61 -2.44 17.98
CA PRO A 196 24.10 -2.98 19.22
C PRO A 196 24.09 -1.85 20.25
N ARG A 197 22.91 -1.37 20.64
CA ARG A 197 22.77 -0.58 21.86
C ARG A 197 22.60 -1.57 23.02
N GLY A 198 23.17 -1.25 24.18
CA GLY A 198 23.37 -2.12 25.34
C GLY A 198 22.40 -3.30 25.52
N GLY A 199 22.95 -4.47 25.84
CA GLY A 199 22.21 -5.74 26.05
C GLY A 199 21.99 -6.60 24.80
N VAL A 200 21.93 -5.99 23.61
CA VAL A 200 21.66 -6.70 22.33
C VAL A 200 22.81 -7.61 21.88
N VAL A 201 24.05 -7.32 22.29
CA VAL A 201 25.23 -8.13 21.91
C VAL A 201 25.14 -9.55 22.45
N ARG A 202 24.61 -9.73 23.68
CA ARG A 202 24.42 -11.07 24.28
C ARG A 202 23.40 -11.89 23.49
N VAL A 203 22.25 -11.30 23.17
CA VAL A 203 21.20 -11.95 22.37
C VAL A 203 21.73 -12.33 20.97
N GLN A 204 22.50 -11.45 20.33
CA GLN A 204 23.11 -11.74 19.03
C GLN A 204 24.17 -12.85 19.10
N MET A 205 24.92 -12.92 20.21
CA MET A 205 25.89 -13.98 20.45
C MET A 205 25.19 -15.32 20.66
N GLU A 206 24.13 -15.35 21.48
CA GLU A 206 23.30 -16.55 21.70
C GLU A 206 22.65 -17.03 20.40
N GLU A 207 22.12 -16.11 19.56
CA GLU A 207 21.59 -16.43 18.24
C GLU A 207 22.68 -17.02 17.31
N LEU A 208 23.90 -16.45 17.34
CA LEU A 208 25.02 -16.94 16.55
C LEU A 208 25.46 -18.34 17.00
N GLU A 209 25.58 -18.57 18.31
CA GLU A 209 25.90 -19.88 18.89
C GLU A 209 24.86 -20.94 18.47
N MET A 210 23.58 -20.60 18.55
CA MET A 210 22.50 -21.47 18.08
C MET A 210 22.59 -21.78 16.58
N LEU A 211 22.96 -20.80 15.75
CA LEU A 211 23.15 -21.01 14.32
C LEU A 211 24.33 -21.95 14.05
N ILE A 212 25.46 -21.73 14.73
CA ILE A 212 26.70 -22.52 14.54
C ILE A 212 26.49 -23.99 14.90
N ILE A 213 25.72 -24.31 15.95
CA ILE A 213 25.45 -25.70 16.37
C ILE A 213 24.85 -26.54 15.23
N SER A 214 24.06 -25.92 14.35
CA SER A 214 23.38 -26.60 13.24
C SER A 214 24.20 -26.65 11.93
N VAL A 215 25.37 -26.00 11.87
CA VAL A 215 26.15 -25.91 10.64
C VAL A 215 26.90 -27.21 10.37
N ARG A 216 26.62 -27.83 9.21
CA ARG A 216 27.44 -28.91 8.66
C ARG A 216 28.33 -28.35 7.56
N LEU A 217 29.64 -28.40 7.78
CA LEU A 217 30.62 -28.01 6.77
C LEU A 217 30.65 -29.05 5.65
N THR A 218 30.56 -28.57 4.41
CA THR A 218 30.72 -29.40 3.21
C THR A 218 31.93 -28.90 2.42
N PRO A 219 32.59 -29.73 1.60
CA PRO A 219 33.73 -29.33 0.78
C PRO A 219 33.25 -28.54 -0.46
N MET A 220 32.46 -27.50 -0.22
CA MET A 220 31.97 -26.56 -1.22
C MET A 220 32.49 -25.17 -0.90
N ALA A 221 32.71 -24.36 -1.93
CA ALA A 221 33.06 -22.95 -1.72
C ALA A 221 31.91 -22.22 -1.02
N ASP A 222 32.27 -21.30 -0.11
CA ASP A 222 31.31 -20.47 0.60
C ASP A 222 30.47 -19.65 -0.38
N ARG A 223 29.17 -19.59 -0.11
CA ARG A 223 28.22 -18.79 -0.87
C ARG A 223 27.28 -18.04 0.06
N LEU A 224 26.99 -16.80 -0.30
CA LEU A 224 25.98 -16.01 0.40
C LEU A 224 24.58 -16.50 0.02
N ILE A 225 23.78 -16.82 1.02
CA ILE A 225 22.40 -17.27 0.86
C ILE A 225 21.46 -16.24 1.49
N TRP A 226 20.42 -15.86 0.75
CA TRP A 226 19.40 -14.96 1.26
C TRP A 226 18.30 -15.73 1.99
N THR A 227 18.29 -15.66 3.31
CA THR A 227 17.41 -16.49 4.16
C THR A 227 15.93 -16.07 4.17
N LEU A 228 15.60 -14.87 3.70
CA LEU A 228 14.20 -14.40 3.65
C LEU A 228 13.42 -14.91 2.44
N ASP A 229 14.07 -15.65 1.54
CA ASP A 229 13.46 -16.22 0.35
C ASP A 229 13.80 -17.71 0.26
N SER A 230 12.81 -18.56 -0.06
CA SER A 230 13.00 -20.01 -0.10
C SER A 230 13.96 -20.46 -1.21
N ALA A 231 14.13 -19.68 -2.28
CA ALA A 231 15.10 -19.96 -3.33
C ALA A 231 16.52 -19.48 -2.95
N GLY A 232 16.69 -18.81 -1.80
CA GLY A 232 17.97 -18.24 -1.39
C GLY A 232 18.37 -17.00 -2.19
N ILE A 233 17.47 -16.43 -2.99
CA ILE A 233 17.74 -15.31 -3.90
C ILE A 233 17.31 -13.99 -3.26
N PHE A 234 18.21 -13.02 -3.25
CA PHE A 234 17.88 -11.68 -2.76
C PHE A 234 16.82 -11.01 -3.63
N SER A 235 15.80 -10.45 -2.97
CA SER A 235 14.85 -9.55 -3.60
C SER A 235 14.55 -8.35 -2.69
N VAL A 236 14.40 -7.16 -3.28
CA VAL A 236 13.92 -5.98 -2.55
C VAL A 236 12.55 -6.24 -1.94
N ALA A 237 11.71 -7.07 -2.58
CA ALA A 237 10.40 -7.44 -2.08
C ALA A 237 10.45 -8.20 -0.75
N SER A 238 11.36 -9.16 -0.59
CA SER A 238 11.51 -9.93 0.66
C SER A 238 11.89 -9.03 1.86
N VAL A 239 12.87 -8.13 1.70
CA VAL A 239 13.24 -7.13 2.73
C VAL A 239 12.04 -6.26 3.09
N ARG A 240 11.32 -5.78 2.07
CA ARG A 240 10.17 -4.91 2.26
C ARG A 240 9.08 -5.60 3.06
N THR A 241 8.72 -6.82 2.69
CA THR A 241 7.73 -7.62 3.40
C THR A 241 8.14 -7.82 4.85
N LEU A 242 9.41 -8.10 5.13
CA LEU A 242 9.92 -8.22 6.50
C LEU A 242 9.74 -6.92 7.31
N ILE A 243 10.17 -5.78 6.75
CA ILE A 243 10.08 -4.47 7.43
C ILE A 243 8.62 -4.08 7.65
N ASP A 244 7.80 -4.15 6.61
CA ASP A 244 6.38 -3.82 6.67
C ASP A 244 5.64 -4.72 7.67
N ASN A 245 6.00 -6.01 7.74
CA ASN A 245 5.41 -6.94 8.70
C ASN A 245 5.69 -6.59 10.17
N LYS A 246 6.84 -5.96 10.45
CA LYS A 246 7.22 -5.51 11.79
C LYS A 246 6.70 -4.11 12.14
N MET A 247 6.51 -3.24 11.14
CA MET A 247 6.25 -1.80 11.35
C MET A 247 4.79 -1.39 11.12
N LEU A 248 4.03 -2.15 10.34
CA LEU A 248 2.65 -1.82 9.97
C LEU A 248 1.64 -2.58 10.84
N PRO A 249 0.44 -2.01 11.06
CA PRO A 249 -0.58 -2.65 11.88
C PRO A 249 -1.00 -4.00 11.27
N VAL A 250 -1.20 -4.99 12.14
CA VAL A 250 -1.74 -6.30 11.78
C VAL A 250 -3.24 -6.28 12.07
N GLY A 251 -4.06 -6.48 11.04
CA GLY A 251 -5.49 -6.72 11.20
C GLY A 251 -5.79 -8.19 11.41
N ASN A 252 -6.87 -8.49 12.15
CA ASN A 252 -7.33 -9.86 12.42
C ASN A 252 -7.89 -10.56 11.18
N LEU A 253 -8.32 -9.79 10.18
CA LEU A 253 -8.94 -10.31 8.96
C LEU A 253 -8.10 -9.96 7.74
N LYS A 254 -7.85 -10.98 6.92
CA LYS A 254 -7.39 -10.79 5.54
C LYS A 254 -8.43 -10.01 4.73
N THR A 255 -7.94 -9.03 3.97
CA THR A 255 -8.71 -8.28 2.99
C THR A 255 -9.20 -9.22 1.89
N TRP A 256 -10.51 -9.45 1.85
CA TRP A 256 -11.15 -10.16 0.75
C TRP A 256 -11.33 -9.25 -0.47
N TRP A 257 -10.61 -9.62 -1.53
CA TRP A 257 -10.55 -8.84 -2.77
C TRP A 257 -11.02 -9.69 -3.95
N ILE A 258 -12.12 -9.29 -4.58
CA ILE A 258 -12.70 -10.02 -5.70
C ILE A 258 -12.17 -9.41 -6.99
N LYS A 259 -11.40 -10.18 -7.77
CA LYS A 259 -10.80 -9.70 -9.04
C LYS A 259 -11.83 -9.20 -10.05
N ASN A 260 -13.01 -9.83 -10.08
CA ASN A 260 -14.09 -9.51 -11.02
C ASN A 260 -14.93 -8.31 -10.58
N VAL A 261 -14.66 -7.72 -9.42
CA VAL A 261 -15.39 -6.55 -8.92
C VAL A 261 -14.55 -5.29 -9.15
N PRO A 262 -15.13 -4.15 -9.60
CA PRO A 262 -14.37 -2.93 -9.79
C PRO A 262 -13.66 -2.48 -8.52
N ILE A 263 -12.45 -1.93 -8.68
CA ILE A 263 -11.58 -1.52 -7.56
C ILE A 263 -12.32 -0.63 -6.55
N LYS A 264 -13.14 0.33 -7.03
CA LYS A 264 -13.91 1.22 -6.15
C LYS A 264 -14.87 0.48 -5.21
N VAL A 265 -15.49 -0.60 -5.69
CA VAL A 265 -16.45 -1.39 -4.92
C VAL A 265 -15.70 -2.26 -3.91
N ASN A 266 -14.58 -2.87 -4.30
CA ASN A 266 -13.70 -3.59 -3.38
C ASN A 266 -13.17 -2.67 -2.26
N VAL A 267 -12.75 -1.44 -2.58
CA VAL A 267 -12.29 -0.48 -1.56
C VAL A 267 -13.44 -0.06 -0.64
N HIS A 268 -14.66 0.07 -1.16
CA HIS A 268 -15.85 0.33 -0.33
C HIS A 268 -16.12 -0.80 0.66
N ALA A 269 -16.17 -2.05 0.18
CA ALA A 269 -16.33 -3.22 1.03
C ALA A 269 -15.19 -3.35 2.07
N TRP A 270 -13.96 -3.04 1.67
CA TRP A 270 -12.84 -2.96 2.61
C TRP A 270 -13.07 -1.89 3.69
N LYS A 271 -13.59 -0.71 3.34
CA LYS A 271 -13.93 0.32 4.35
C LYS A 271 -15.07 -0.10 5.28
N VAL A 272 -16.02 -0.92 4.82
CA VAL A 272 -17.07 -1.52 5.67
C VAL A 272 -16.41 -2.46 6.69
N MET A 273 -15.56 -3.37 6.23
CA MET A 273 -14.80 -4.30 7.08
C MET A 273 -13.94 -3.57 8.11
N THR A 274 -13.34 -2.43 7.75
CA THR A 274 -12.41 -1.70 8.62
C THR A 274 -13.06 -0.60 9.45
N ASP A 275 -14.40 -0.49 9.46
CA ASP A 275 -15.16 0.58 10.14
C ASP A 275 -14.59 1.97 9.82
N SER A 276 -14.27 2.19 8.54
CA SER A 276 -13.58 3.41 8.06
C SER A 276 -14.46 4.27 7.16
N LEU A 277 -15.77 4.10 7.26
CA LEU A 277 -16.78 4.95 6.62
C LEU A 277 -17.25 6.03 7.61
N PRO A 278 -17.57 7.24 7.14
CA PRO A 278 -18.09 8.33 7.97
C PRO A 278 -19.56 8.11 8.34
N THR A 279 -19.86 7.01 9.04
CA THR A 279 -21.16 6.85 9.70
C THR A 279 -21.33 7.92 10.78
N ARG A 280 -22.56 8.27 11.15
CA ARG A 280 -22.80 9.28 12.20
C ARG A 280 -22.04 8.97 13.49
N PHE A 281 -22.01 7.69 13.91
CA PHE A 281 -21.20 7.29 15.06
C PHE A 281 -19.69 7.55 14.87
N ASN A 282 -19.13 7.25 13.69
CA ASN A 282 -17.72 7.49 13.41
C ASN A 282 -17.37 8.98 13.28
N ILE A 283 -18.31 9.80 12.83
CA ILE A 283 -18.19 11.26 12.79
C ILE A 283 -18.13 11.80 14.22
N SER A 284 -19.11 11.44 15.06
CA SER A 284 -19.16 11.84 16.47
C SER A 284 -17.95 11.35 17.28
N ARG A 285 -17.49 10.10 17.06
CA ARG A 285 -16.28 9.56 17.71
C ARG A 285 -15.01 10.39 17.42
N ARG A 286 -15.01 11.21 16.37
CA ARG A 286 -13.90 12.10 16.01
C ARG A 286 -14.08 13.54 16.51
N GLY A 287 -15.09 13.79 17.34
CA GLY A 287 -15.37 15.11 17.90
C GLY A 287 -15.99 16.08 16.89
N ILE A 288 -16.57 15.58 15.79
CA ILE A 288 -17.34 16.42 14.86
C ILE A 288 -18.79 16.40 15.33
N ASP A 289 -19.33 17.58 15.60
CA ASP A 289 -20.69 17.75 16.06
C ASP A 289 -21.71 17.42 14.96
N ILE A 290 -22.77 16.71 15.34
CA ILE A 290 -23.85 16.27 14.45
C ILE A 290 -25.18 16.22 15.20
N ASP A 291 -26.24 16.67 14.54
CA ASP A 291 -27.57 16.83 15.15
C ASP A 291 -28.19 15.52 15.66
N SER A 292 -27.80 14.38 15.09
CA SER A 292 -28.37 13.08 15.45
C SER A 292 -27.44 11.92 15.14
N LEU A 293 -27.42 10.94 16.04
CA LEU A 293 -26.75 9.65 15.87
C LEU A 293 -27.65 8.58 15.27
N VAL A 294 -28.94 8.86 15.07
CA VAL A 294 -29.93 7.87 14.64
C VAL A 294 -29.69 7.47 13.19
N CYS A 295 -29.89 6.19 12.87
CA CYS A 295 -29.76 5.68 11.50
C CYS A 295 -30.79 6.30 10.54
N VAL A 296 -30.31 6.92 9.45
CA VAL A 296 -31.14 7.60 8.44
C VAL A 296 -31.99 6.63 7.58
N ASN A 297 -31.68 5.33 7.64
CA ASN A 297 -32.37 4.32 6.81
C ASN A 297 -33.60 3.73 7.51
N CYS A 298 -33.53 3.52 8.82
CA CYS A 298 -34.62 2.92 9.60
C CYS A 298 -35.14 3.80 10.74
N ASP A 299 -34.53 4.95 10.98
CA ASP A 299 -34.89 5.92 12.02
C ASP A 299 -34.91 5.30 13.43
N ARG A 300 -34.12 4.23 13.62
CA ARG A 300 -33.98 3.48 14.87
C ARG A 300 -32.51 3.19 15.17
N GLY A 301 -32.13 3.32 16.44
CA GLY A 301 -30.80 2.97 16.93
C GLY A 301 -29.66 3.84 16.40
N VAL A 302 -28.46 3.65 16.96
CA VAL A 302 -27.25 4.41 16.60
C VAL A 302 -26.68 3.91 15.27
N GLU A 303 -26.39 4.84 14.36
CA GLU A 303 -25.81 4.56 13.05
C GLU A 303 -24.32 4.23 13.14
N THR A 304 -24.03 2.99 13.54
CA THR A 304 -22.71 2.37 13.41
C THR A 304 -22.58 1.68 12.05
N SER A 305 -21.36 1.35 11.58
CA SER A 305 -21.23 0.51 10.38
C SER A 305 -21.89 -0.86 10.56
N ARG A 306 -21.84 -1.42 11.77
CA ARG A 306 -22.54 -2.66 12.11
C ARG A 306 -24.05 -2.55 11.91
N HIS A 307 -24.65 -1.47 12.42
CA HIS A 307 -26.08 -1.23 12.25
C HIS A 307 -26.42 -0.95 10.78
N LEU A 308 -25.71 -0.02 10.14
CA LEU A 308 -26.00 0.45 8.79
C LEU A 308 -25.94 -0.67 7.74
N PHE A 309 -25.00 -1.61 7.85
CA PHE A 309 -24.78 -2.65 6.82
C PHE A 309 -25.29 -4.04 7.19
N PHE A 310 -25.64 -4.31 8.46
CA PHE A 310 -26.00 -5.66 8.90
C PHE A 310 -27.26 -5.70 9.79
N LYS A 311 -27.40 -4.83 10.79
CA LYS A 311 -28.54 -4.91 11.75
C LYS A 311 -29.77 -4.07 11.37
N CYS A 312 -29.64 -3.09 10.49
CA CYS A 312 -30.73 -2.22 10.09
C CYS A 312 -31.89 -3.05 9.50
N GLY A 313 -33.13 -2.78 9.94
CA GLY A 313 -34.31 -3.57 9.53
C GLY A 313 -34.53 -3.57 8.02
N MET A 314 -34.33 -2.42 7.37
CA MET A 314 -34.36 -2.32 5.90
C MET A 314 -33.30 -3.21 5.25
N VAL A 315 -32.09 -3.25 5.82
CA VAL A 315 -31.00 -4.04 5.25
C VAL A 315 -31.24 -5.53 5.46
N LYS A 316 -31.73 -5.96 6.63
CA LYS A 316 -32.14 -7.35 6.86
C LYS A 316 -33.16 -7.84 5.82
N GLN A 317 -34.14 -7.01 5.47
CA GLN A 317 -35.11 -7.33 4.41
C GLN A 317 -34.43 -7.52 3.04
N VAL A 318 -33.49 -6.66 2.67
CA VAL A 318 -32.74 -6.81 1.41
C VAL A 318 -31.87 -8.06 1.41
N TYR A 319 -31.23 -8.40 2.54
CA TYR A 319 -30.49 -9.65 2.69
C TYR A 319 -31.39 -10.87 2.42
N HIS A 320 -32.59 -10.89 3.03
CA HIS A 320 -33.57 -11.96 2.81
C HIS A 320 -33.98 -12.08 1.33
N LEU A 321 -34.24 -10.94 0.66
CA LEU A 321 -34.57 -10.94 -0.77
C LEU A 321 -33.42 -11.46 -1.64
N ILE A 322 -32.18 -11.08 -1.35
CA ILE A 322 -30.98 -11.57 -2.06
C ILE A 322 -30.80 -13.07 -1.84
N ASN A 323 -30.94 -13.56 -0.61
CA ASN A 323 -30.81 -14.98 -0.26
C ASN A 323 -31.85 -15.82 -0.99
N ARG A 324 -33.12 -15.39 -0.95
CA ARG A 324 -34.22 -16.03 -1.67
C ARG A 324 -34.00 -16.03 -3.18
N TRP A 325 -33.49 -14.94 -3.74
CA TRP A 325 -33.19 -14.83 -5.18
C TRP A 325 -32.08 -15.79 -5.64
N TRP A 326 -31.10 -16.07 -4.77
CA TRP A 326 -30.00 -17.01 -5.06
C TRP A 326 -30.28 -18.45 -4.59
N ASP A 327 -31.45 -18.70 -4.01
CA ASP A 327 -31.83 -19.97 -3.40
C ASP A 327 -30.81 -20.45 -2.36
N VAL A 328 -30.47 -19.55 -1.42
CA VAL A 328 -29.52 -19.78 -0.34
C VAL A 328 -30.23 -19.64 1.00
N PRO A 329 -29.96 -20.51 2.00
CA PRO A 329 -30.58 -20.41 3.31
C PRO A 329 -30.30 -19.08 4.00
N ASP A 330 -31.34 -18.51 4.61
CA ASP A 330 -31.20 -17.32 5.43
C ASP A 330 -30.37 -17.61 6.70
N MET A 331 -29.63 -16.58 7.12
CA MET A 331 -28.91 -16.58 8.38
C MET A 331 -28.99 -15.19 9.01
N GLU A 332 -29.01 -15.15 10.34
CA GLU A 332 -28.84 -13.91 11.08
C GLU A 332 -27.41 -13.39 10.95
N ILE A 333 -27.24 -12.38 10.10
CA ILE A 333 -25.96 -11.72 9.87
C ILE A 333 -25.96 -10.39 10.63
N ASP A 334 -25.00 -10.25 11.53
CA ASP A 334 -24.97 -9.15 12.49
C ASP A 334 -23.72 -8.27 12.37
N SER A 335 -22.70 -8.75 11.64
CA SER A 335 -21.40 -8.13 11.42
C SER A 335 -20.73 -8.65 10.14
N TYR A 336 -19.60 -8.02 9.75
CA TYR A 336 -18.79 -8.48 8.61
C TYR A 336 -18.22 -9.89 8.85
N ASP A 337 -17.81 -10.19 10.08
CA ASP A 337 -17.25 -11.50 10.47
C ASP A 337 -18.27 -12.63 10.38
N THR A 338 -19.48 -12.41 10.87
CA THR A 338 -20.57 -13.39 10.76
C THR A 338 -20.96 -13.58 9.30
N TRP A 339 -21.05 -12.50 8.51
CA TRP A 339 -21.32 -12.57 7.07
C TRP A 339 -20.24 -13.39 6.34
N LYS A 340 -18.97 -13.15 6.67
CA LYS A 340 -17.83 -13.84 6.06
C LYS A 340 -17.80 -15.32 6.40
N THR A 341 -18.10 -15.66 7.65
CA THR A 341 -18.13 -17.04 8.14
C THR A 341 -19.28 -17.80 7.46
N TRP A 342 -20.47 -17.21 7.44
CA TRP A 342 -21.62 -17.72 6.70
C TRP A 342 -21.29 -17.96 5.23
N LEU A 343 -20.80 -16.94 4.53
CA LEU A 343 -20.45 -17.05 3.12
C LEU A 343 -19.43 -18.16 2.87
N SER A 344 -18.40 -18.28 3.72
CA SER A 344 -17.40 -19.36 3.62
C SER A 344 -18.04 -20.75 3.70
N ASN A 345 -19.07 -20.92 4.51
CA ASN A 345 -19.73 -22.20 4.76
C ASN A 345 -20.84 -22.56 3.75
N ILE A 346 -21.31 -21.61 2.94
CA ILE A 346 -22.33 -21.90 1.92
C ILE A 346 -21.76 -22.86 0.85
N CYS A 347 -22.52 -23.93 0.59
CA CYS A 347 -22.28 -24.88 -0.48
C CYS A 347 -22.72 -24.28 -1.82
N MET A 348 -21.76 -23.80 -2.60
CA MET A 348 -21.99 -23.20 -3.91
C MET A 348 -20.73 -23.33 -4.76
N HIS A 349 -20.89 -23.48 -6.07
CA HIS A 349 -19.75 -23.49 -6.99
C HIS A 349 -18.88 -22.24 -6.83
N SER A 350 -17.56 -22.41 -6.89
CA SER A 350 -16.59 -21.36 -6.57
C SER A 350 -16.75 -20.07 -7.39
N ARG A 351 -17.27 -20.18 -8.61
CA ARG A 351 -17.54 -19.05 -9.51
C ARG A 351 -18.81 -18.30 -9.11
N ASN A 352 -19.91 -19.01 -8.89
CA ASN A 352 -21.19 -18.45 -8.43
C ASN A 352 -20.99 -17.78 -7.07
N LYS A 353 -20.18 -18.38 -6.20
CA LYS A 353 -19.81 -17.82 -4.90
C LYS A 353 -19.14 -16.45 -5.00
N LYS A 354 -18.24 -16.25 -5.96
CA LYS A 354 -17.60 -14.94 -6.20
C LYS A 354 -18.58 -13.91 -6.77
N MET A 355 -19.55 -14.34 -7.58
CA MET A 355 -20.59 -13.45 -8.08
C MET A 355 -21.53 -13.02 -6.96
N PHE A 356 -21.98 -13.98 -6.15
CA PHE A 356 -22.82 -13.74 -4.98
C PHE A 356 -22.15 -12.79 -3.98
N GLU A 357 -20.87 -13.00 -3.69
CA GLU A 357 -20.06 -12.06 -2.90
C GLU A 357 -20.05 -10.64 -3.53
N GLY A 358 -19.92 -10.57 -4.85
CA GLY A 358 -20.03 -9.33 -5.62
C GLY A 358 -21.38 -8.63 -5.49
N VAL A 359 -22.48 -9.38 -5.40
CA VAL A 359 -23.84 -8.83 -5.16
C VAL A 359 -23.88 -8.11 -3.81
N TYR A 360 -23.36 -8.72 -2.75
CA TYR A 360 -23.28 -8.06 -1.43
C TYR A 360 -22.42 -6.80 -1.45
N TYR A 361 -21.30 -6.81 -2.16
CA TYR A 361 -20.43 -5.64 -2.30
C TYR A 361 -21.14 -4.49 -3.03
N VAL A 362 -21.94 -4.80 -4.05
CA VAL A 362 -22.81 -3.83 -4.74
C VAL A 362 -23.89 -3.32 -3.80
N MET A 363 -24.56 -4.21 -3.06
CA MET A 363 -25.59 -3.85 -2.09
C MET A 363 -25.04 -2.89 -1.04
N TRP A 364 -23.88 -3.15 -0.41
CA TRP A 364 -23.28 -2.22 0.54
C TRP A 364 -22.92 -0.86 -0.09
N LEU A 365 -22.48 -0.85 -1.34
CA LEU A 365 -22.22 0.41 -2.05
C LEU A 365 -23.52 1.19 -2.28
N LEU A 366 -24.61 0.51 -2.64
CA LEU A 366 -25.91 1.13 -2.84
C LEU A 366 -26.52 1.62 -1.53
N ILE A 367 -26.41 0.87 -0.43
CA ILE A 367 -26.85 1.30 0.92
C ILE A 367 -26.17 2.63 1.27
N TRP A 368 -24.85 2.69 1.08
CA TRP A 368 -24.07 3.89 1.35
C TRP A 368 -24.46 5.07 0.46
N ASN A 369 -24.67 4.84 -0.84
CA ASN A 369 -25.10 5.89 -1.76
C ASN A 369 -26.51 6.40 -1.43
N PHE A 370 -27.42 5.49 -1.09
CA PHE A 370 -28.79 5.80 -0.70
C PHE A 370 -28.81 6.70 0.55
N GLN A 371 -28.03 6.32 1.56
CA GLN A 371 -27.86 7.11 2.78
C GLN A 371 -27.31 8.52 2.47
N ASN A 372 -26.23 8.62 1.69
CA ASN A 372 -25.66 9.92 1.33
C ASN A 372 -26.64 10.81 0.57
N LYS A 373 -27.42 10.24 -0.36
CA LYS A 373 -28.46 11.00 -1.08
C LYS A 373 -29.54 11.52 -0.14
N LYS A 374 -29.97 10.73 0.84
CA LYS A 374 -30.91 11.21 1.87
C LYS A 374 -30.34 12.37 2.69
N ILE A 375 -29.07 12.25 3.10
CA ILE A 375 -28.41 13.28 3.94
C ILE A 375 -28.16 14.57 3.16
N PHE A 376 -27.69 14.49 1.90
CA PHE A 376 -27.20 15.65 1.16
C PHE A 376 -28.15 16.18 0.06
N GLU A 377 -29.06 15.36 -0.47
CA GLU A 377 -29.99 15.76 -1.55
C GLU A 377 -31.46 15.84 -1.09
N ALA A 378 -31.77 15.50 0.18
CA ALA A 378 -33.12 15.48 0.75
C ALA A 378 -34.17 14.68 -0.08
N LYS A 379 -33.73 13.81 -1.00
CA LYS A 379 -34.62 13.01 -1.84
C LYS A 379 -35.22 11.87 -1.03
N VAL A 380 -36.55 11.79 -1.02
CA VAL A 380 -37.29 10.61 -0.55
C VAL A 380 -37.13 9.52 -1.61
N ILE A 381 -36.11 8.68 -1.46
CA ILE A 381 -35.91 7.52 -2.33
C ILE A 381 -36.80 6.40 -1.81
N SER A 382 -37.68 5.88 -2.66
CA SER A 382 -38.54 4.75 -2.33
C SER A 382 -37.68 3.52 -1.99
N LYS A 383 -37.95 2.92 -0.82
CA LYS A 383 -37.32 1.67 -0.40
C LYS A 383 -37.67 0.50 -1.34
N ALA A 384 -38.79 0.60 -2.06
CA ALA A 384 -39.29 -0.46 -2.95
C ALA A 384 -38.35 -0.75 -4.13
N ILE A 385 -37.65 0.27 -4.65
CA ILE A 385 -36.79 0.13 -5.85
C ILE A 385 -35.37 -0.33 -5.48
N PHE A 386 -35.03 -0.35 -4.19
CA PHE A 386 -33.65 -0.63 -3.75
C PHE A 386 -33.18 -2.02 -4.19
N PHE A 387 -34.04 -3.03 -4.09
CA PHE A 387 -33.70 -4.40 -4.50
C PHE A 387 -33.53 -4.51 -6.02
N ASP A 388 -34.38 -3.85 -6.80
CA ASP A 388 -34.26 -3.79 -8.26
C ASP A 388 -32.94 -3.13 -8.70
N ASP A 389 -32.52 -2.07 -8.01
CA ASP A 389 -31.22 -1.44 -8.20
C ASP A 389 -30.07 -2.41 -7.90
N VAL A 390 -30.17 -3.22 -6.84
CA VAL A 390 -29.17 -4.27 -6.54
C VAL A 390 -29.10 -5.27 -7.68
N ILE A 391 -30.24 -5.80 -8.15
CA ILE A 391 -30.30 -6.76 -9.27
C ILE A 391 -29.66 -6.16 -10.52
N CYS A 392 -30.08 -4.96 -10.92
CA CYS A 392 -29.62 -4.29 -12.13
C CYS A 392 -28.12 -3.97 -12.09
N LYS A 393 -27.63 -3.35 -11.01
CA LYS A 393 -26.21 -2.98 -10.90
C LYS A 393 -25.32 -4.21 -10.76
N SER A 394 -25.75 -5.24 -10.06
CA SER A 394 -24.99 -6.49 -9.92
C SER A 394 -24.96 -7.29 -11.21
N PHE A 395 -26.02 -7.28 -12.02
CA PHE A 395 -26.02 -7.87 -13.37
C PHE A 395 -24.97 -7.24 -14.26
N HIS A 396 -24.99 -5.91 -14.41
CA HIS A 396 -24.02 -5.21 -15.25
C HIS A 396 -22.60 -5.47 -14.77
N LEU A 397 -22.36 -5.48 -13.46
CA LEU A 397 -21.06 -5.83 -12.91
C LEU A 397 -20.65 -7.25 -13.31
N CYS A 398 -21.52 -8.23 -13.09
CA CYS A 398 -21.20 -9.63 -13.34
C CYS A 398 -21.03 -9.91 -14.83
N ARG A 399 -21.90 -9.38 -15.70
CA ARG A 399 -21.85 -9.55 -17.16
C ARG A 399 -20.59 -8.96 -17.79
N PHE A 400 -20.16 -7.77 -17.38
CA PHE A 400 -19.00 -7.11 -18.01
C PHE A 400 -17.65 -7.54 -17.42
N ARG A 401 -17.63 -8.21 -16.25
CA ARG A 401 -16.38 -8.49 -15.53
C ARG A 401 -16.16 -9.95 -15.20
N CYS A 402 -17.22 -10.74 -15.07
CA CYS A 402 -17.07 -12.18 -15.10
C CYS A 402 -17.09 -12.59 -16.57
N LYS A 403 -16.19 -13.48 -17.00
CA LYS A 403 -16.13 -14.02 -18.37
C LYS A 403 -17.31 -14.98 -18.66
N ALA A 404 -18.48 -14.64 -18.17
CA ALA A 404 -19.68 -15.45 -18.05
C ALA A 404 -20.72 -14.86 -19.00
N SER A 405 -21.16 -15.64 -19.99
CA SER A 405 -22.28 -15.28 -20.85
C SER A 405 -23.56 -15.81 -20.25
N PHE A 406 -24.41 -14.92 -19.72
CA PHE A 406 -25.76 -15.25 -19.27
C PHE A 406 -26.71 -14.12 -19.60
N SER A 407 -27.99 -14.46 -19.79
CA SER A 407 -29.01 -13.47 -20.16
C SER A 407 -29.52 -12.71 -18.94
N TRP A 408 -30.16 -11.56 -19.18
CA TRP A 408 -30.88 -10.83 -18.13
C TRP A 408 -32.01 -11.68 -17.52
N ASN A 409 -32.67 -12.50 -18.34
CA ASN A 409 -33.76 -13.37 -17.89
C ASN A 409 -33.25 -14.48 -16.96
N ASP A 410 -32.09 -15.08 -17.25
CA ASP A 410 -31.49 -16.10 -16.37
C ASP A 410 -31.08 -15.49 -15.03
N TRP A 411 -30.55 -14.26 -15.07
CA TRP A 411 -30.20 -13.49 -13.88
C TRP A 411 -31.41 -13.18 -13.01
N LEU A 412 -32.54 -12.79 -13.60
CA LEU A 412 -33.77 -12.50 -12.86
C LEU A 412 -34.37 -13.74 -12.18
N LYS A 413 -34.21 -14.93 -12.77
CA LYS A 413 -34.76 -16.18 -12.22
C LYS A 413 -33.98 -16.66 -11.01
N ASN A 414 -32.77 -17.17 -11.23
CA ASN A 414 -31.89 -17.66 -10.17
C ASN A 414 -30.44 -17.68 -10.68
N PRO A 415 -29.61 -16.71 -10.26
CA PRO A 415 -28.21 -16.64 -10.66
C PRO A 415 -27.37 -17.85 -10.26
N ASN A 416 -27.79 -18.59 -9.23
CA ASN A 416 -27.07 -19.77 -8.75
C ASN A 416 -27.19 -20.96 -9.71
N LEU A 417 -28.24 -21.00 -10.53
CA LEU A 417 -28.47 -22.04 -11.54
C LEU A 417 -27.80 -21.74 -12.89
N ILE A 418 -27.17 -20.57 -13.04
CA ILE A 418 -26.43 -20.24 -14.24
C ILE A 418 -25.21 -21.16 -14.29
N SER A 419 -25.19 -22.10 -15.24
CA SER A 419 -24.04 -22.95 -15.52
C SER A 419 -22.93 -22.08 -16.11
N LEU A 420 -21.86 -21.83 -15.34
CA LEU A 420 -20.83 -20.85 -15.69
C LEU A 420 -19.44 -21.42 -15.94
#